data_AF-A0A2A3JL59-F1
#
_entry.id   AF-A0A2A3JL59-F1
#
_cell.length_a   1.000
_cell.length_b   1.000
_cell.length_c   1.000
_cell.angle_alpha   90.00
_cell.angle_beta   90.00
_cell.angle_gamma   90.00
#
_symmetry.space_group_name_H-M   'P 1'
#
loop_
_entity.id
_entity.type
_entity.pdbx_description
1 polymer ?
#
loop_
_entity_poly.entity_id
_entity_poly.type
_entity_poly.pdbx_seq_one_letter_code
_entity_poly.pdbx_strand_id
1 'polypeptide(L)'
;MALWGTQRLWTKGHPRNFKRSHTPITIRVGEPVEAPQDQYAGAITRRLRERVQELLEAAQRAYPVRPKGPDDTWWMPAHLGGTAPTAEEVKAAEAR
;
A
#
# COMPACT_ATOMS: atom_id res chain seq x y z
N MET A 1 -11.32 0.05 -2.35
CA MET A 1 -10.72 1.10 -1.50
C MET A 1 -9.22 0.86 -1.41
N ALA A 2 -8.43 1.93 -1.38
CA ALA A 2 -6.98 1.87 -1.13
C ALA A 2 -6.58 2.87 -0.02
N LEU A 3 -5.55 2.52 0.74
CA LEU A 3 -5.01 3.28 1.86
C LEU A 3 -3.53 3.57 1.59
N TRP A 4 -3.07 4.76 1.98
CA TRP A 4 -1.65 5.11 1.94
C TRP A 4 -1.25 5.97 3.14
N GLY A 5 -0.10 5.67 3.74
CA GLY A 5 0.42 6.34 4.93
C GLY A 5 0.17 5.58 6.24
N THR A 6 -0.77 4.62 6.27
CA THR A 6 -1.02 3.78 7.46
C THR A 6 0.18 2.91 7.82
N GLN A 7 0.95 2.46 6.82
CA GLN A 7 2.17 1.67 7.03
C GLN A 7 3.25 2.42 7.82
N ARG A 8 3.16 3.77 7.87
CA ARG A 8 4.07 4.62 8.66
C ARG A 8 3.70 4.68 10.14
N LEU A 9 2.45 4.35 10.47
CA LEU A 9 2.00 4.19 11.86
C LEU A 9 2.38 2.81 12.37
N TRP A 10 2.15 1.78 11.56
CA TRP A 10 2.50 0.43 11.90
C TRP A 10 2.59 -0.45 10.64
N THR A 11 3.74 -1.11 10.48
CA THR A 11 3.97 -2.17 9.48
C THR A 11 4.84 -3.28 10.08
N LYS A 12 4.94 -4.41 9.40
CA LYS A 12 5.85 -5.52 9.77
C LYS A 12 7.30 -5.03 9.68
N GLY A 13 8.14 -5.45 10.63
CA GLY A 13 9.57 -5.10 10.63
C GLY A 13 9.91 -3.70 11.15
N HIS A 14 8.92 -2.87 11.52
CA HIS A 14 9.16 -1.54 12.08
C HIS A 14 8.41 -1.32 13.41
N PRO A 15 8.98 -0.56 14.37
CA PRO A 15 8.27 -0.17 15.60
C PRO A 15 6.99 0.62 15.30
N ARG A 16 5.96 0.40 16.12
CA ARG A 16 4.69 1.15 16.04
C ARG A 16 4.92 2.62 16.43
N ASN A 17 4.33 3.55 15.70
CA ASN A 17 4.37 4.98 15.99
C ASN A 17 2.95 5.57 16.08
N PHE A 18 2.35 5.49 17.27
CA PHE A 18 1.05 6.09 17.58
C PHE A 18 1.14 7.48 18.22
N LYS A 19 2.31 8.14 18.15
CA LYS A 19 2.48 9.51 18.65
C LYS A 19 1.75 10.49 17.72
N ARG A 20 1.55 11.73 18.18
CA ARG A 20 1.01 12.85 17.37
C ARG A 20 2.05 13.33 16.33
N SER A 21 2.34 12.49 15.34
CA SER A 21 3.34 12.73 14.30
C SER A 21 2.80 13.52 13.09
N HIS A 22 1.50 13.84 13.08
CA HIS A 22 0.78 14.43 11.94
C HIS A 22 1.03 13.68 10.62
N THR A 23 1.24 12.37 10.69
CA THR A 23 1.42 11.52 9.52
C THR A 23 0.13 11.52 8.71
N PRO A 24 0.14 12.00 7.46
CA PRO A 24 -1.07 12.01 6.64
C PRO A 24 -1.48 10.58 6.29
N ILE A 25 -2.78 10.28 6.41
CA ILE A 25 -3.37 9.04 5.93
C ILE A 25 -4.28 9.40 4.76
N THR A 26 -3.99 8.87 3.59
CA THR A 26 -4.81 9.03 2.39
C THR A 26 -5.71 7.82 2.23
N ILE A 27 -7.00 8.09 2.05
CA ILE A 27 -8.01 7.08 1.75
C ILE A 27 -8.61 7.41 0.38
N ARG A 28 -8.59 6.44 -0.53
CA ARG A 28 -9.26 6.55 -1.83
C ARG A 28 -10.32 5.46 -1.92
N VAL A 29 -11.57 5.87 -2.09
CA VAL A 29 -12.70 4.99 -2.34
C VAL A 29 -13.02 5.12 -3.83
N GLY A 30 -13.12 3.99 -4.51
CA GLY A 30 -13.50 3.96 -5.92
C GLY A 30 -14.94 3.53 -6.08
N GLU A 31 -15.39 3.50 -7.34
CA GLU A 31 -16.72 3.04 -7.70
C GLU A 31 -16.99 1.60 -7.22
N PRO A 32 -18.26 1.25 -6.96
CA PRO A 32 -18.67 -0.12 -6.71
C PRO A 32 -18.20 -1.07 -7.82
N VAL A 33 -17.79 -2.28 -7.43
CA VAL A 33 -17.47 -3.37 -8.37
C VAL A 33 -18.61 -4.36 -8.33
N GLU A 34 -19.18 -4.67 -9.49
CA GLU A 34 -20.21 -5.71 -9.60
C GLU A 34 -19.64 -7.09 -9.25
N ALA A 35 -20.46 -7.95 -8.67
CA ALA A 35 -20.08 -9.31 -8.30
C ALA A 35 -21.26 -10.26 -8.59
N PRO A 36 -21.58 -10.50 -9.87
CA PRO A 36 -22.70 -11.35 -10.24
C PRO A 36 -22.39 -12.82 -9.90
N GLN A 37 -23.40 -13.56 -9.46
CA GLN A 37 -23.23 -14.91 -8.90
C GLN A 37 -22.82 -15.97 -9.92
N ASP A 38 -23.11 -15.74 -11.20
CA ASP A 38 -22.78 -16.60 -12.33
C ASP A 38 -21.34 -16.42 -12.83
N GLN A 39 -20.63 -15.40 -12.35
CA GLN A 39 -19.24 -15.14 -12.72
C GLN A 39 -18.25 -15.87 -11.78
N TYR A 40 -17.22 -16.48 -12.39
CA TYR A 40 -16.14 -17.12 -11.63
C TYR A 40 -15.46 -16.14 -10.65
N ALA A 41 -15.43 -16.50 -9.37
CA ALA A 41 -14.90 -15.65 -8.31
C ALA A 41 -13.45 -15.16 -8.55
N GLY A 42 -12.60 -15.99 -9.16
CA GLY A 42 -11.23 -15.59 -9.49
C GLY A 42 -11.15 -14.46 -10.52
N ALA A 43 -12.12 -14.37 -11.44
CA ALA A 43 -12.22 -13.26 -12.39
C ALA A 43 -12.61 -11.95 -11.67
N ILE A 44 -13.58 -12.02 -10.75
CA ILE A 44 -14.00 -10.88 -9.92
C ILE A 44 -12.82 -10.37 -9.07
N THR A 45 -12.09 -11.29 -8.42
CA THR A 45 -10.91 -10.95 -7.60
C THR A 45 -9.81 -10.26 -8.41
N ARG A 46 -9.55 -10.73 -9.65
CA ARG A 46 -8.55 -10.11 -10.53
C ARG A 46 -8.94 -8.68 -10.89
N ARG A 47 -10.20 -8.46 -11.31
CA ARG A 47 -10.74 -7.13 -11.60
C ARG A 47 -10.67 -6.22 -10.37
N LEU A 48 -11.06 -6.74 -9.19
CA LEU A 48 -10.99 -5.97 -7.95
C LEU A 48 -9.54 -5.56 -7.63
N ARG A 49 -8.58 -6.47 -7.80
CA ARG A 49 -7.15 -6.18 -7.59
C ARG A 49 -6.66 -5.05 -8.49
N GLU A 50 -7.01 -5.08 -9.78
CA GLU A 50 -6.64 -4.02 -10.74
C GLU A 50 -7.22 -2.66 -10.32
N ARG A 51 -8.51 -2.61 -9.95
CA ARG A 51 -9.15 -1.37 -9.48
C ARG A 51 -8.55 -0.83 -8.19
N VAL A 52 -8.21 -1.71 -7.25
CA VAL A 52 -7.53 -1.32 -6.01
C VAL A 52 -6.11 -0.82 -6.30
N GLN A 53 -5.39 -1.43 -7.24
CA GLN A 53 -4.06 -1.00 -7.66
C GLN A 53 -4.08 0.41 -8.25
N GLU A 54 -5.04 0.73 -9.13
CA GLU A 54 -5.24 2.07 -9.68
C GLU A 54 -5.46 3.12 -8.56
N LEU A 55 -6.33 2.82 -7.59
CA LEU A 55 -6.61 3.70 -6.46
C LEU A 55 -5.36 3.90 -5.57
N LEU A 56 -4.58 2.84 -5.37
CA LEU A 56 -3.35 2.87 -4.58
C LEU A 56 -2.29 3.76 -5.23
N GLU A 57 -2.08 3.62 -6.53
CA GLU A 57 -1.15 4.46 -7.28
C GLU A 57 -1.58 5.94 -7.28
N ALA A 58 -2.88 6.21 -7.40
CA ALA A 58 -3.42 7.55 -7.25
C ALA A 58 -3.17 8.12 -5.84
N ALA A 59 -3.32 7.30 -4.80
CA ALA A 59 -3.02 7.69 -3.42
C ALA A 59 -1.53 7.99 -3.23
N GLN A 60 -0.65 7.18 -3.79
CA GLN A 60 0.81 7.37 -3.75
C GLN A 60 1.24 8.65 -4.46
N ARG A 61 0.77 8.90 -5.70
CA ARG A 61 1.11 10.11 -6.47
C ARG A 61 0.65 11.40 -5.81
N ALA A 62 -0.52 11.37 -5.16
CA ALA A 62 -1.09 12.53 -4.49
C ALA A 62 -0.55 12.74 -3.06
N TYR A 63 0.32 11.86 -2.56
CA TYR A 63 0.78 11.94 -1.18
C TYR A 63 1.68 13.18 -0.96
N PRO A 64 1.41 14.01 0.06
CA PRO A 64 2.07 15.31 0.20
C PRO A 64 3.47 15.23 0.82
N VAL A 65 3.88 14.07 1.33
CA VAL A 65 5.13 13.89 2.07
C VAL A 65 6.13 13.11 1.22
N ARG A 66 7.37 13.59 1.18
CA ARG A 66 8.53 12.88 0.63
C ARG A 66 9.45 12.40 1.77
N PRO A 67 10.27 11.35 1.56
CA PRO A 67 11.28 10.94 2.52
C PRO A 67 12.20 12.09 2.91
N LYS A 68 12.58 12.16 4.18
CA LYS A 68 13.48 13.21 4.68
C LYS A 68 14.94 13.00 4.26
N GLY A 69 15.29 11.79 3.86
CA GLY A 69 16.64 11.38 3.47
C GLY A 69 16.72 9.86 3.25
N PRO A 70 17.92 9.33 2.97
CA PRO A 70 18.12 7.90 2.67
C PRO A 70 17.64 6.95 3.77
N ASP A 71 17.70 7.35 5.03
CA ASP A 71 17.28 6.51 6.16
C ASP A 71 15.74 6.46 6.35
N ASP A 72 14.99 7.29 5.61
CA ASP A 72 13.52 7.43 5.70
C ASP A 72 12.80 6.89 4.45
N THR A 73 13.46 6.06 3.64
CA THR A 73 12.88 5.52 2.39
C THR A 73 12.13 4.21 2.56
N TRP A 74 12.19 3.59 3.74
CA TRP A 74 11.66 2.25 4.04
C TRP A 74 10.14 2.10 3.85
N TRP A 75 9.38 3.20 3.88
CA TRP A 75 7.92 3.17 3.73
C TRP A 75 7.46 3.37 2.28
N MET A 76 8.39 3.64 1.36
CA MET A 76 8.14 3.78 -0.08
C MET A 76 8.57 2.53 -0.85
N PRO A 77 7.84 2.12 -1.88
CA PRO A 77 8.22 0.98 -2.72
C PRO A 77 9.42 1.33 -3.61
N ALA A 78 10.17 0.30 -4.02
CA ALA A 78 11.36 0.44 -4.85
C ALA A 78 11.12 1.21 -6.16
N HIS A 79 9.99 0.97 -6.83
CA HIS A 79 9.65 1.69 -8.08
C HIS A 79 9.32 3.18 -7.87
N LEU A 80 9.16 3.63 -6.62
CA LEU A 80 9.05 5.05 -6.26
C LEU A 80 10.33 5.60 -5.59
N GLY A 81 11.46 4.88 -5.71
CA GLY A 81 12.73 5.28 -5.12
C GLY A 81 12.85 4.98 -3.62
N GLY A 82 12.00 4.09 -3.11
CA GLY A 82 12.04 3.67 -1.71
C GLY A 82 12.82 2.38 -1.45
N THR A 83 12.83 1.96 -0.19
CA THR A 83 13.51 0.72 0.27
C THR A 83 12.55 -0.23 0.99
N ALA A 84 11.23 -0.08 0.80
CA ALA A 84 10.27 -1.06 1.29
C ALA A 84 10.55 -2.43 0.65
N PRO A 85 10.44 -3.52 1.42
CA PRO A 85 10.79 -4.85 0.94
C PRO A 85 9.86 -5.26 -0.21
N THR A 86 10.45 -5.89 -1.22
CA THR A 86 9.77 -6.49 -2.35
C THR A 86 8.98 -7.73 -1.93
N ALA A 87 8.02 -8.15 -2.76
CA ALA A 87 7.25 -9.36 -2.49
C ALA A 87 8.13 -10.62 -2.41
N GLU A 88 9.23 -10.67 -3.16
CA GLU A 88 10.19 -11.77 -3.15
C GLU A 88 10.99 -11.80 -1.85
N GLU A 89 11.49 -10.66 -1.38
CA GLU A 89 12.20 -10.53 -0.10
C GLU A 89 11.30 -10.89 1.08
N VAL A 90 10.03 -10.46 1.06
CA VAL A 90 9.06 -10.83 2.11
C VAL A 90 8.83 -12.33 2.13
N LYS A 91 8.63 -12.98 0.97
CA LYS A 91 8.47 -14.44 0.87
C LYS A 91 9.71 -15.18 1.40
N ALA A 92 10.90 -14.72 1.05
CA ALA A 92 12.15 -15.31 1.52
C ALA A 92 12.33 -15.17 3.04
N ALA A 93 11.90 -14.04 3.61
CA ALA A 93 11.97 -13.80 5.05
C ALA A 93 10.94 -14.63 5.85
N GLU A 94 9.79 -14.95 5.27
CA GLU A 94 8.74 -15.79 5.91
C GLU A 94 9.04 -17.29 5.85
N ALA A 95 9.93 -17.72 4.96
CA ALA A 95 10.35 -19.12 4.83
C ALA A 95 11.48 -19.52 5.81
N ARG A 96 11.99 -18.57 6.62
CA ARG A 96 13.02 -18.79 7.64
C ARG A 96 12.39 -18.89 9.03
#